data_AF-Q08PP7-F1
#
_entry.id   AF-Q08PP7-F1
#
_cell.length_a   1.000
_cell.length_b   1.000
_cell.length_c   1.000
_cell.angle_alpha   90.00
_cell.angle_beta   90.00
_cell.angle_gamma   90.00
#
_symmetry.space_group_name_H-M   'P 1'
#
loop_
_entity.id
_entity.type
_entity.pdbx_description
1 polymer ?
#
loop_
_entity_poly.entity_id
_entity_poly.type
_entity_poly.pdbx_seq_one_letter_code
_entity_poly.pdbx_strand_id
1 'polypeptide(L)'
;MAPPKPWSIHFFQRHPSDDPVQAVPALDFLDACPASVRAKLLAVVKAVADAPPPQFSGGGKWEAMHDDMTGIYEVRTDGPKRRHYRLFCLLEQPGTDVGLCQGRNPRSVEP
;
A
#
# COMPACT_ATOMS: atom_id res chain seq x y z
N MET A 1 19.86 19.94 -9.72
CA MET A 1 18.49 19.43 -9.51
C MET A 1 18.59 18.35 -8.45
N ALA A 2 17.94 18.52 -7.29
CA ALA A 2 17.97 17.49 -6.26
C ALA A 2 17.30 16.21 -6.79
N PRO A 3 17.76 15.00 -6.41
CA PRO A 3 17.05 13.78 -6.77
C PRO A 3 15.62 13.86 -6.23
N PRO A 4 14.62 13.29 -6.93
CA PRO A 4 13.26 13.23 -6.41
C PRO A 4 13.29 12.52 -5.05
N LYS A 5 12.55 13.07 -4.08
CA LYS A 5 12.44 12.46 -2.76
C LYS A 5 11.85 11.04 -2.93
N PRO A 6 12.44 10.00 -2.32
CA PRO A 6 11.89 8.65 -2.41
C PRO A 6 10.48 8.60 -1.82
N TRP A 7 9.62 7.77 -2.40
CA TRP A 7 8.28 7.56 -1.88
C TRP A 7 8.34 6.85 -0.54
N SER A 8 7.50 7.29 0.39
CA SER A 8 7.37 6.67 1.71
C SER A 8 6.15 5.74 1.71
N ILE A 9 6.27 4.61 2.38
CA ILE A 9 5.17 3.65 2.54
C ILE A 9 4.47 3.98 3.86
N HIS A 10 3.17 4.21 3.79
CA HIS A 10 2.33 4.49 4.95
C HIS A 10 1.22 3.43 5.05
N PHE A 11 0.88 3.04 6.28
CA PHE A 11 -0.24 2.15 6.55
C PHE A 11 -1.41 2.94 7.11
N PHE A 12 -2.60 2.71 6.55
CA PHE A 12 -3.83 3.31 7.06
C PHE A 12 -4.13 2.81 8.47
N GLN A 13 -4.28 3.75 9.39
CA GLN A 13 -4.71 3.50 10.77
C GLN A 13 -6.11 4.05 10.96
N ARG A 14 -7.02 3.25 11.52
CA ARG A 14 -8.38 3.71 11.82
C ARG A 14 -8.38 4.84 12.83
N HIS A 15 -9.28 5.79 12.63
CA HIS A 15 -9.44 6.91 13.55
C HIS A 15 -10.07 6.42 14.87
N PRO A 16 -9.64 6.94 16.04
CA PRO A 16 -10.15 6.50 17.34
C PRO A 16 -11.66 6.71 17.55
N SER A 17 -12.29 7.63 16.80
CA SER A 17 -13.76 7.77 16.82
C SER A 17 -14.48 6.59 16.19
N ASP A 18 -13.84 5.95 15.22
CA ASP A 18 -14.44 4.86 14.43
C ASP A 18 -14.03 3.51 15.01
N ASP A 19 -12.83 3.44 15.57
CA ASP A 19 -12.27 2.24 16.17
C ASP A 19 -11.32 2.60 17.33
N PRO A 20 -11.70 2.35 18.60
CA PRO A 20 -10.89 2.72 19.77
C PRO A 20 -9.58 1.92 19.86
N VAL A 21 -9.49 0.75 19.22
CA VAL A 21 -8.21 0.01 19.13
C VAL A 21 -7.31 0.55 18.02
N GLN A 22 -7.81 1.48 17.21
CA GLN A 22 -7.11 2.13 16.12
C GLN A 22 -6.36 1.12 15.25
N ALA A 23 -7.06 0.07 14.81
CA ALA A 23 -6.47 -1.02 14.08
C ALA A 23 -5.75 -0.52 12.82
N VAL A 24 -4.72 -1.27 12.40
CA VAL A 24 -3.97 -1.03 11.17
C VAL A 24 -4.17 -2.25 10.27
N PRO A 25 -5.30 -2.33 9.53
CA PRO A 25 -5.76 -3.58 8.94
C PRO A 25 -4.75 -4.21 7.97
N ALA A 26 -3.97 -3.38 7.28
CA ALA A 26 -2.92 -3.85 6.38
C ALA A 26 -1.78 -4.56 7.11
N LEU A 27 -1.35 -4.06 8.28
CA LEU A 27 -0.33 -4.73 9.08
C LEU A 27 -0.87 -6.03 9.67
N ASP A 28 -2.08 -5.99 10.25
CA ASP A 28 -2.74 -7.19 10.77
C ASP A 28 -2.88 -8.28 9.70
N PHE A 29 -3.24 -7.88 8.48
CA PHE A 29 -3.33 -8.78 7.33
C PHE A 29 -1.96 -9.36 6.93
N LEU A 30 -0.93 -8.52 6.85
CA LEU A 30 0.42 -8.96 6.51
C LEU A 30 0.98 -9.93 7.55
N ASP A 31 0.73 -9.69 8.84
CA ASP A 31 1.17 -10.56 9.92
C ASP A 31 0.46 -11.92 9.93
N ALA A 32 -0.81 -11.96 9.52
CA ALA A 32 -1.55 -13.20 9.33
C ALA A 32 -1.17 -13.97 8.05
N CYS A 33 -0.42 -13.36 7.12
CA CYS A 33 -0.04 -14.01 5.86
C CYS A 33 1.09 -15.03 6.05
N PRO A 34 1.13 -16.11 5.25
CA PRO A 34 2.31 -16.96 5.16
C PRO A 34 3.56 -16.14 4.85
N ALA A 35 4.70 -16.48 5.44
CA ALA A 35 5.94 -15.68 5.31
C ALA A 35 6.32 -15.39 3.85
N SER A 36 6.16 -16.37 2.96
CA SER A 36 6.45 -16.23 1.53
C SER A 36 5.47 -15.30 0.80
N VAL A 37 4.22 -15.22 1.26
CA VAL A 37 3.20 -14.30 0.75
C VAL A 37 3.51 -12.88 1.23
N ARG A 38 3.76 -12.70 2.53
CA ARG A 38 4.14 -11.40 3.12
C ARG A 38 5.36 -10.81 2.43
N ALA A 39 6.42 -11.60 2.25
CA ALA A 39 7.65 -11.15 1.59
C ALA A 39 7.40 -10.67 0.16
N LYS A 40 6.56 -11.39 -0.62
CA LYS A 40 6.22 -10.99 -1.99
C LYS A 40 5.41 -9.70 -2.05
N LEU A 41 4.41 -9.56 -1.16
CA LEU A 41 3.61 -8.34 -1.07
C LEU A 41 4.49 -7.14 -0.76
N LEU A 42 5.32 -7.23 0.28
CA LEU A 42 6.23 -6.15 0.68
C LEU A 42 7.27 -5.83 -0.39
N ALA A 43 7.79 -6.83 -1.10
CA ALA A 43 8.73 -6.62 -2.21
C ALA A 43 8.10 -5.79 -3.34
N VAL A 44 6.83 -6.03 -3.68
CA VAL A 44 6.13 -5.23 -4.69
C VAL A 44 5.88 -3.81 -4.19
N VAL A 45 5.41 -3.63 -2.95
CA VAL A 45 5.20 -2.28 -2.38
C VAL A 45 6.50 -1.49 -2.35
N LYS A 46 7.61 -2.14 -1.97
CA LYS A 46 8.94 -1.51 -2.00
C LYS A 46 9.37 -1.16 -3.42
N ALA A 47 9.19 -2.06 -4.38
CA ALA A 47 9.55 -1.78 -5.78
C ALA A 47 8.75 -0.61 -6.36
N VAL A 48 7.47 -0.49 -6.00
CA VAL A 48 6.62 0.66 -6.37
C VAL A 48 7.12 1.94 -5.71
N ALA A 49 7.52 1.90 -4.43
CA ALA A 49 8.07 3.07 -3.76
C ALA A 49 9.43 3.53 -4.34
N ASP A 50 10.26 2.57 -4.75
CA ASP A 50 11.57 2.83 -5.37
C ASP A 50 11.43 3.33 -6.83
N ALA A 51 10.38 2.90 -7.54
CA ALA A 51 10.09 3.26 -8.94
C ALA A 51 8.58 3.47 -9.15
N PRO A 52 8.00 4.61 -8.75
CA PRO A 52 6.56 4.84 -8.83
C PRO A 52 6.04 4.78 -10.29
N PRO A 53 4.78 4.39 -10.51
CA PRO A 53 4.15 4.49 -11.82
C PRO A 53 4.32 5.88 -12.43
N PRO A 54 4.65 5.98 -13.74
CA PRO A 54 4.52 4.93 -14.76
C PRO A 54 5.71 3.96 -14.90
N GLN A 55 6.78 4.09 -14.10
CA GLN A 55 8.01 3.29 -14.29
C GLN A 55 7.85 1.82 -13.84
N PHE A 56 6.94 1.53 -12.91
CA PHE A 56 6.62 0.17 -12.51
C PHE A 56 5.38 -0.36 -13.25
N SER A 57 5.60 -1.25 -14.20
CA SER A 57 4.55 -1.92 -14.98
C SER A 57 3.96 -3.16 -14.30
N GLY A 58 4.43 -3.52 -13.10
CA GLY A 58 3.78 -4.49 -12.21
C GLY A 58 3.82 -5.96 -12.62
N GLY A 59 3.97 -6.30 -13.90
CA GLY A 59 4.02 -7.68 -14.38
C GLY A 59 2.83 -8.56 -13.94
N GLY A 60 1.65 -7.96 -13.73
CA GLY A 60 0.46 -8.63 -13.18
C GLY A 60 0.41 -8.72 -11.65
N LYS A 61 1.42 -8.18 -10.95
CA LYS A 61 1.52 -8.12 -9.47
C LYS A 61 1.12 -6.77 -8.90
N TRP A 62 0.95 -5.76 -9.73
CA TRP A 62 0.47 -4.43 -9.36
C TRP A 62 -0.46 -3.95 -10.45
N GLU A 63 -1.67 -3.56 -10.08
CA GLU A 63 -2.70 -3.13 -11.04
C GLU A 63 -3.43 -1.91 -10.50
N ALA A 64 -3.76 -0.98 -11.41
CA ALA A 64 -4.68 0.11 -11.11
C ALA A 64 -6.11 -0.42 -11.16
N MET A 65 -6.90 -0.12 -10.13
CA MET A 65 -8.33 -0.42 -10.14
C MET A 65 -9.07 0.57 -11.05
N HIS A 66 -10.21 0.13 -11.58
CA HIS A 66 -11.04 0.88 -12.52
C HIS A 66 -12.38 1.27 -11.88
N ASP A 67 -13.20 2.03 -12.61
CA ASP A 67 -14.55 2.44 -12.23
C ASP A 67 -14.58 3.18 -10.88
N ASP A 68 -15.48 2.80 -9.98
CA ASP A 68 -15.66 3.42 -8.66
C ASP A 68 -14.43 3.30 -7.74
N MET A 69 -13.47 2.44 -8.09
CA MET A 69 -12.23 2.24 -7.36
C MET A 69 -11.03 2.96 -8.00
N THR A 70 -11.27 3.85 -8.97
CA THR A 70 -10.22 4.63 -9.62
C THR A 70 -9.36 5.38 -8.59
N GLY A 71 -8.04 5.30 -8.75
CA GLY A 71 -7.06 5.87 -7.80
C GLY A 71 -6.60 4.89 -6.72
N ILE A 72 -7.28 3.75 -6.58
CA ILE A 72 -6.82 2.61 -5.78
C ILE A 72 -5.99 1.69 -6.68
N TYR A 73 -4.92 1.16 -6.10
CA TYR A 73 -4.07 0.15 -6.71
C TYR A 73 -4.12 -1.12 -5.89
N GLU A 74 -3.86 -2.26 -6.50
CA GLU A 74 -3.76 -3.52 -5.79
C GLU A 74 -2.44 -4.25 -6.08
N VAL A 75 -1.82 -4.74 -5.02
CA VAL A 75 -0.76 -5.74 -5.10
C VAL A 75 -1.40 -7.12 -5.13
N ARG A 76 -0.99 -7.95 -6.10
CA ARG A 76 -1.52 -9.29 -6.32
C ARG A 76 -0.46 -10.34 -6.01
N THR A 77 -0.74 -11.31 -5.14
CA THR A 77 0.08 -12.52 -5.02
C THR A 77 -0.76 -13.77 -4.79
N ASP A 78 -0.22 -14.91 -5.18
CA ASP A 78 -0.81 -16.21 -4.90
C ASP A 78 -0.05 -16.87 -3.77
N GLY A 79 -0.78 -17.54 -2.89
CA GLY A 79 -0.22 -18.32 -1.80
C GLY A 79 -0.55 -19.81 -1.92
N PRO A 80 -0.26 -20.57 -0.85
CA PRO A 80 -0.56 -21.99 -0.79
C PRO A 80 -2.05 -22.27 -1.05
N LYS A 81 -2.35 -23.45 -1.60
CA LYS A 81 -3.73 -23.89 -1.89
C LYS A 81 -4.50 -22.96 -2.83
N ARG A 82 -3.79 -22.30 -3.77
CA ARG A 82 -4.40 -21.40 -4.77
C ARG A 82 -5.18 -20.23 -4.15
N ARG A 83 -4.85 -19.86 -2.90
CA ARG A 83 -5.47 -18.69 -2.26
C ARG A 83 -4.85 -17.42 -2.84
N HIS A 84 -5.72 -16.53 -3.32
CA HIS A 84 -5.32 -15.21 -3.80
C HIS A 84 -5.23 -14.24 -2.62
N TYR A 85 -4.14 -13.48 -2.59
CA TYR A 85 -3.90 -12.41 -1.64
C TYR A 85 -3.84 -11.10 -2.42
N ARG A 86 -4.53 -10.09 -1.87
CA ARG A 86 -4.61 -8.74 -2.42
C ARG A 86 -4.30 -7.74 -1.31
N LEU A 87 -3.47 -6.77 -1.61
CA LEU A 87 -3.22 -5.62 -0.72
C LEU A 87 -3.53 -4.35 -1.50
N PHE A 88 -4.49 -3.57 -1.02
CA PHE A 88 -4.88 -2.32 -1.66
C PHE A 88 -3.99 -1.18 -1.19
N CYS A 89 -3.57 -0.34 -2.14
CA CYS A 89 -2.64 0.77 -1.94
C CYS A 89 -3.21 2.03 -2.60
N LEU A 90 -2.88 3.19 -2.02
CA LEU A 90 -3.17 4.49 -2.60
C LEU A 90 -1.83 5.16 -2.92
N LEU A 91 -1.76 5.88 -4.04
CA LEU A 91 -0.60 6.71 -4.38
C LEU A 91 -0.93 8.17 -4.10
N GLU A 92 -0.25 8.74 -3.12
CA GLU A 92 -0.41 10.14 -2.73
C GLU A 92 0.79 10.96 -3.20
N GLN A 93 0.56 11.93 -4.09
CA GLN A 93 1.52 12.97 -4.44
C GLN A 93 1.09 14.31 -3.85
N PRO A 94 2.01 15.28 -3.66
CA PRO A 94 1.62 16.64 -3.35
C PRO A 94 0.60 17.15 -4.38
N GLY A 95 -0.61 17.49 -3.92
CA GLY A 95 -1.72 17.90 -4.78
C GLY A 95 -2.70 16.79 -5.18
N THR A 96 -2.47 15.53 -4.79
CA THR A 96 -3.45 14.45 -4.89
C THR A 96 -4.25 14.37 -3.58
N ASP A 97 -5.51 14.79 -3.60
CA ASP A 97 -6.41 14.64 -2.44
C ASP A 97 -6.98 13.21 -2.41
N VAL A 98 -6.21 12.26 -1.87
CA VAL A 98 -6.68 10.88 -1.64
C VAL A 98 -7.38 10.72 -0.28
N GLY A 99 -7.70 11.82 0.41
CA GLY A 99 -8.41 11.80 1.70
C GLY A 99 -7.61 11.25 2.89
N LEU A 100 -6.33 10.88 2.70
CA LEU A 100 -5.46 10.41 3.78
C LEU A 100 -4.76 11.57 4.54
N CYS A 101 -4.52 12.70 3.87
CA CYS A 101 -3.84 13.87 4.45
C CYS A 101 -4.77 15.02 4.89
N GLN A 102 -6.05 14.75 5.20
CA GLN A 102 -6.86 15.73 5.93
C GLN A 102 -6.50 15.68 7.43
N GLY A 103 -5.30 16.16 7.76
CA GLY A 103 -4.96 16.65 9.09
C GLY A 103 -4.44 15.67 10.14
N ARG A 104 -3.37 14.90 9.89
CA ARG A 104 -2.37 14.57 10.94
C ARG A 104 -1.17 13.82 10.38
N ASN A 105 0.01 14.23 10.85
CA ASN A 105 1.31 13.61 10.62
C ASN A 105 1.24 12.06 10.68
N PRO A 106 1.33 11.33 9.57
CA PRO A 106 1.41 9.88 9.61
C PRO A 106 2.75 9.51 10.26
N ARG A 107 2.71 8.74 11.35
CA ARG A 107 3.94 8.22 11.96
C ARG A 107 4.64 7.36 10.92
N SER A 108 5.74 7.88 10.35
CA SER A 108 6.67 7.11 9.55
C SER A 108 7.21 5.98 10.41
N VAL A 109 6.93 4.74 10.02
CA VAL A 109 7.60 3.57 10.57
C VAL A 109 8.61 3.16 9.50
N GLU A 110 9.89 3.42 9.75
CA GLU A 110 10.98 2.93 8.90
C GLU A 110 11.16 1.40 9.10
N PRO A 111 11.64 0.68 8.06
CA PRO A 111 11.75 -0.79 8.07
C PRO A 111 12.77 -1.35 9.05
#